data_AF-A0A8T3XSF4-F1
#
_entry.id   AF-A0A8T3XSF4-F1
#
_cell.length_a   1.000
_cell.length_b   1.000
_cell.length_c   1.000
_cell.angle_alpha   90.00
_cell.angle_beta   90.00
_cell.angle_gamma   90.00
#
_symmetry.space_group_name_H-M   'P 1'
#
loop_
_entity.id
_entity.type
_entity.pdbx_description
1 polymer ?
#
loop_
_entity_poly.entity_id
_entity_poly.type
_entity_poly.pdbx_seq_one_letter_code
_entity_poly.pdbx_strand_id
1 'polypeptide(L)'
;GIIMSPIVGLITAFLLATVIITVFAKRKPSTVNSVFGKLQLVSSTYFSLTHGANDGQKTMGIIALILLTEGMITSFEIPFYVILIAALAISLGTFFGGWRIVKTMAVKITQLKPYQGFAAETGGASILAVLAWFGIPASTTHAISGAIMGAGAVKRVSAVRWGIGKRIVWAWIITIPASAGIAYLSTIIIQLFV
;
A
#
# COMPACT_ATOMS: atom_id res chain seq x y z
N GLY A 1 1.30 -13.09 0.96
CA GLY A 1 0.83 -11.74 1.36
C GLY A 1 -0.56 -11.37 0.87
N ILE A 2 -0.86 -11.50 -0.43
CA ILE A 2 -2.02 -10.89 -1.12
C ILE A 2 -3.37 -11.11 -0.41
N ILE A 3 -3.71 -12.33 0.00
CA ILE A 3 -5.00 -12.64 0.66
C ILE A 3 -5.01 -12.21 2.13
N MET A 4 -3.87 -12.26 2.82
CA MET A 4 -3.75 -11.94 4.24
C MET A 4 -3.70 -10.44 4.49
N SER A 5 -3.00 -9.68 3.64
CA SER A 5 -2.83 -8.24 3.80
C SER A 5 -4.11 -7.41 3.99
N PRO A 6 -5.21 -7.62 3.23
CA PRO A 6 -6.43 -6.83 3.42
C PRO A 6 -7.15 -7.19 4.71
N ILE A 7 -7.15 -8.46 5.11
CA ILE A 7 -7.81 -8.93 6.34
C ILE A 7 -7.06 -8.41 7.57
N VAL A 8 -5.74 -8.61 7.60
CA VAL A 8 -4.90 -8.13 8.69
C VAL A 8 -4.93 -6.60 8.73
N GLY A 9 -4.87 -5.93 7.57
CA GLY A 9 -5.01 -4.48 7.45
C GLY A 9 -6.28 -3.97 8.11
N LEU A 10 -7.42 -4.57 7.74
CA LEU A 10 -8.72 -4.25 8.30
C LEU A 10 -8.74 -4.43 9.81
N ILE A 11 -8.30 -5.58 10.31
CA ILE A 11 -8.32 -5.90 11.75
C ILE A 11 -7.42 -4.93 12.52
N THR A 12 -6.15 -4.77 12.11
CA THR A 12 -5.18 -3.94 12.81
C THR A 12 -5.63 -2.48 12.86
N ALA A 13 -6.10 -1.92 11.75
CA ALA A 13 -6.58 -0.54 11.72
C ALA A 13 -7.90 -0.35 12.48
N PHE A 14 -8.80 -1.33 12.45
CA PHE A 14 -10.03 -1.33 13.25
C PHE A 14 -9.71 -1.33 14.75
N LEU A 15 -8.82 -2.20 15.19
CA LEU A 15 -8.40 -2.28 16.60
C LEU A 15 -7.70 -0.98 17.03
N LEU A 16 -6.76 -0.47 16.23
CA LEU A 16 -6.05 0.77 16.52
C LEU A 16 -7.01 1.97 16.60
N ALA A 17 -7.95 2.08 15.66
CA ALA A 17 -8.97 3.12 15.69
C ALA A 17 -9.91 2.97 16.91
N THR A 18 -10.25 1.73 17.31
CA THR A 18 -11.07 1.46 18.49
C THR A 18 -10.36 1.92 19.76
N VAL A 19 -9.08 1.60 19.90
CA VAL A 19 -8.24 2.04 21.03
C VAL A 19 -8.19 3.57 21.08
N ILE A 20 -7.97 4.24 19.94
CA ILE A 20 -7.95 5.70 19.88
C ILE A 20 -9.30 6.28 20.33
N ILE A 21 -10.42 5.76 19.83
CA ILE A 21 -11.75 6.26 20.23
C ILE A 21 -11.98 6.07 21.73
N THR A 22 -11.65 4.90 22.28
CA THR A 22 -11.86 4.60 23.71
C THR A 22 -10.98 5.47 24.60
N VAL A 23 -9.69 5.63 24.27
CA VAL A 23 -8.75 6.45 25.06
C VAL A 23 -9.12 7.93 25.03
N PHE A 24 -9.55 8.45 23.87
CA PHE A 24 -9.87 9.86 23.68
C PHE A 24 -11.38 10.17 23.79
N ALA A 25 -12.21 9.24 24.25
CA ALA A 25 -13.68 9.36 24.30
C ALA A 25 -14.17 10.60 25.06
N LYS A 26 -13.47 11.02 26.11
CA LYS A 26 -13.83 12.17 26.96
C LYS A 26 -13.29 13.51 26.43
N ARG A 27 -12.51 13.52 25.35
CA ARG A 27 -11.88 14.73 24.81
C ARG A 27 -12.74 15.35 23.70
N LYS A 28 -12.61 16.67 23.53
CA LYS A 28 -13.33 17.39 22.46
C LYS A 28 -12.87 16.88 21.08
N PRO A 29 -13.79 16.50 20.17
CA PRO A 29 -13.42 15.98 18.85
C PRO A 29 -12.55 16.92 18.02
N SER A 30 -12.70 18.24 18.16
CA SER A 30 -11.88 19.24 17.46
C SER A 30 -10.41 19.17 17.85
N THR A 31 -10.12 19.08 19.16
CA THR A 31 -8.76 18.95 19.69
C THR A 31 -8.12 17.64 19.23
N VAL A 32 -8.87 16.52 19.32
CA VAL A 32 -8.39 15.20 18.88
C VAL A 32 -8.05 15.23 17.40
N ASN A 33 -8.95 15.73 16.55
CA ASN A 33 -8.70 15.81 15.11
C ASN A 33 -7.50 16.71 14.76
N SER A 34 -7.29 17.81 15.49
CA SER A 34 -6.14 18.69 15.26
C SER A 34 -4.81 18.02 15.59
N VAL A 35 -4.74 17.31 16.74
CA VAL A 35 -3.55 16.56 17.15
C VAL A 35 -3.28 15.40 16.19
N PHE A 36 -4.30 14.58 15.90
CA PHE A 36 -4.16 13.47 14.97
C PHE A 36 -3.89 13.92 13.54
N GLY A 37 -4.33 15.12 13.12
CA GLY A 37 -3.93 15.69 11.84
C GLY A 37 -2.42 15.91 11.74
N LYS A 38 -1.76 16.33 12.82
CA LYS A 38 -0.29 16.45 12.88
C LYS A 38 0.38 15.09 12.94
N LEU A 39 -0.14 14.17 13.76
CA LEU A 39 0.40 12.80 13.84
C LEU A 39 0.23 12.04 12.53
N GLN A 40 -0.80 12.36 11.74
CA GLN A 40 -1.03 11.75 10.44
C GLN A 40 0.10 12.06 9.45
N LEU A 41 0.77 13.21 9.57
CA LEU A 41 1.97 13.50 8.77
C LEU A 41 3.08 12.47 9.05
N VAL A 42 3.23 12.07 10.32
CA VAL A 42 4.22 11.06 10.73
C VAL A 42 3.81 9.67 10.25
N SER A 43 2.54 9.27 10.42
CA SER A 43 2.07 7.96 9.95
C SER A 43 2.08 7.84 8.42
N SER A 44 1.75 8.91 7.70
CA SER A 44 1.81 8.92 6.23
C SER A 44 3.24 8.84 5.73
N THR A 45 4.20 9.45 6.42
CA THR A 45 5.63 9.29 6.12
C THR A 45 6.08 7.84 6.37
N TYR A 46 5.70 7.25 7.51
CA TYR A 46 6.00 5.85 7.82
C TYR A 46 5.40 4.88 6.79
N PHE A 47 4.14 5.10 6.39
CA PHE A 47 3.50 4.33 5.33
C PHE A 47 4.20 4.52 3.99
N SER A 48 4.61 5.74 3.64
CA SER A 48 5.31 6.01 2.38
C SER A 48 6.68 5.33 2.32
N LEU A 49 7.43 5.31 3.43
CA LEU A 49 8.72 4.60 3.51
C LEU A 49 8.55 3.09 3.39
N THR A 50 7.61 2.50 4.13
CA THR A 50 7.35 1.05 4.07
C THR A 50 6.77 0.62 2.73
N HIS A 51 5.95 1.47 2.10
CA HIS A 51 5.47 1.29 0.73
C HIS A 51 6.62 1.31 -0.28
N GLY A 52 7.48 2.33 -0.23
CA GLY A 52 8.65 2.45 -1.09
C GLY A 52 9.62 1.28 -0.95
N ALA A 53 9.89 0.83 0.29
CA ALA A 53 10.74 -0.34 0.54
C ALA A 53 10.16 -1.63 -0.08
N ASN A 54 8.86 -1.88 0.09
CA ASN A 54 8.21 -3.09 -0.41
C ASN A 54 8.02 -3.10 -1.93
N ASP A 55 7.65 -1.96 -2.53
CA ASP A 55 7.36 -1.89 -3.96
C ASP A 55 8.63 -1.62 -4.78
N GLY A 56 9.60 -0.89 -4.23
CA GLY A 56 10.92 -0.72 -4.81
C GLY A 56 11.63 -2.06 -5.02
N GLN A 57 11.57 -2.98 -4.05
CA GLN A 57 12.18 -4.31 -4.16
C GLN A 57 11.73 -5.09 -5.40
N LYS A 58 10.47 -4.93 -5.83
CA LYS A 58 9.94 -5.64 -7.01
C LYS A 58 10.61 -5.15 -8.30
N THR A 59 10.72 -3.83 -8.47
CA THR A 59 11.37 -3.23 -9.64
C THR A 59 12.88 -3.41 -9.60
N MET A 60 13.51 -3.18 -8.45
CA MET A 60 14.96 -3.35 -8.27
C MET A 60 15.38 -4.80 -8.53
N GLY A 61 14.59 -5.78 -8.13
CA GLY A 61 14.86 -7.20 -8.38
C GLY A 61 14.90 -7.55 -9.87
N ILE A 62 13.97 -7.01 -10.68
CA ILE A 62 13.97 -7.23 -12.14
C ILE A 62 15.21 -6.58 -12.78
N ILE A 63 15.55 -5.35 -12.40
CA ILE A 63 16.72 -4.66 -12.92
C ILE A 63 18.00 -5.42 -12.54
N ALA A 64 18.13 -5.85 -11.28
CA ALA A 64 19.28 -6.61 -10.81
C ALA A 64 19.43 -7.96 -11.55
N LEU A 65 18.33 -8.64 -11.86
CA LEU A 65 18.36 -9.86 -12.67
C LEU A 65 18.95 -9.61 -14.06
N ILE A 66 18.52 -8.53 -14.73
CA ILE A 66 19.06 -8.15 -16.05
C ILE A 66 20.56 -7.85 -15.95
N LEU A 67 20.97 -7.07 -14.96
CA LEU A 67 22.39 -6.75 -14.73
C LEU A 67 23.24 -8.00 -14.49
N LEU A 68 22.69 -8.98 -13.78
CA LEU A 68 23.36 -10.25 -13.49
C LEU A 68 23.49 -11.10 -14.76
N THR A 69 22.42 -11.21 -15.57
CA THR A 69 22.44 -11.99 -16.82
C THR A 69 23.37 -11.40 -17.88
N GLU A 70 23.52 -10.08 -17.89
CA GLU A 70 24.46 -9.36 -18.78
C GLU A 70 25.91 -9.37 -18.26
N GLY A 71 26.17 -9.95 -17.08
CA GLY A 71 27.51 -10.01 -16.48
C GLY A 71 28.02 -8.68 -15.92
N MET A 72 27.16 -7.66 -15.76
CA MET A 72 27.54 -6.36 -15.18
C MET A 72 27.69 -6.40 -13.65
N ILE A 73 27.01 -7.36 -12.99
CA ILE A 73 27.22 -7.70 -11.59
C ILE A 73 27.52 -9.19 -11.47
N THR A 74 28.34 -9.57 -10.48
CA THR A 74 28.78 -10.97 -10.28
C THR A 74 27.99 -11.69 -9.18
N SER A 75 27.41 -10.94 -8.25
CA SER A 75 26.50 -11.43 -7.20
C SER A 75 25.15 -10.74 -7.32
N PHE A 76 24.09 -11.38 -6.81
CA PHE A 76 22.75 -10.78 -6.75
C PHE A 76 22.66 -9.76 -5.62
N GLU A 77 23.35 -8.65 -5.79
CA GLU A 77 23.35 -7.49 -4.90
C GLU A 77 22.79 -6.29 -5.64
N ILE A 78 21.83 -5.58 -5.03
CA ILE A 78 21.16 -4.45 -5.66
C ILE A 78 22.10 -3.23 -5.61
N PRO A 79 22.59 -2.71 -6.76
CA PRO A 79 23.49 -1.57 -6.75
C PRO A 79 22.79 -0.30 -6.26
N PHE A 80 23.53 0.58 -5.57
CA PHE A 80 22.96 1.80 -5.00
C PHE A 80 22.28 2.71 -6.03
N TYR A 81 22.83 2.82 -7.25
CA TYR A 81 22.21 3.61 -8.31
C TYR A 81 20.84 3.05 -8.75
N VAL A 82 20.64 1.73 -8.71
CA VAL A 82 19.35 1.09 -8.99
C VAL A 82 18.33 1.46 -7.91
N ILE A 83 18.77 1.49 -6.65
CA ILE A 83 17.94 1.94 -5.52
C ILE A 83 17.48 3.39 -5.72
N LEU A 84 18.40 4.29 -6.06
CA LEU A 84 18.09 5.70 -6.30
C LEU A 84 17.11 5.88 -7.47
N ILE A 85 17.36 5.21 -8.60
CA ILE A 85 16.48 5.32 -9.78
C ILE A 85 15.09 4.77 -9.48
N ALA A 86 14.98 3.63 -8.80
CA ALA A 86 13.70 3.05 -8.41
C ALA A 86 12.94 3.96 -7.44
N ALA A 87 13.62 4.52 -6.43
CA ALA A 87 13.02 5.44 -5.47
C ALA A 87 12.52 6.73 -6.15
N LEU A 88 13.31 7.30 -7.07
CA LEU A 88 12.92 8.47 -7.85
C LEU A 88 11.72 8.16 -8.76
N ALA A 89 11.73 7.02 -9.46
CA ALA A 89 10.63 6.62 -10.33
C ALA A 89 9.31 6.46 -9.57
N ILE A 90 9.33 5.79 -8.41
CA ILE A 90 8.15 5.63 -7.55
C ILE A 90 7.67 6.99 -7.03
N SER A 91 8.59 7.85 -6.59
CA SER A 91 8.26 9.17 -6.05
C SER A 91 7.61 10.07 -7.11
N LEU A 92 8.19 10.13 -8.31
CA LEU A 92 7.67 10.91 -9.43
C LEU A 92 6.33 10.34 -9.91
N GLY A 93 6.21 9.02 -10.06
CA GLY A 93 4.95 8.38 -10.44
C GLY A 93 3.82 8.66 -9.45
N THR A 94 4.13 8.64 -8.16
CA THR A 94 3.17 9.01 -7.10
C THR A 94 2.77 10.48 -7.18
N PHE A 95 3.75 11.37 -7.38
CA PHE A 95 3.52 12.81 -7.48
C PHE A 95 2.63 13.20 -8.68
N PHE A 96 2.93 12.67 -9.86
CA PHE A 96 2.21 13.03 -11.08
C PHE A 96 0.91 12.24 -11.31
N GLY A 97 0.84 10.99 -10.87
CA GLY A 97 -0.24 10.07 -11.21
C GLY A 97 -1.12 9.60 -10.04
N GLY A 98 -0.67 9.75 -8.79
CA GLY A 98 -1.27 9.11 -7.62
C GLY A 98 -2.65 9.68 -7.21
N TRP A 99 -2.98 10.90 -7.61
CA TRP A 99 -4.13 11.63 -7.08
C TRP A 99 -5.48 10.93 -7.27
N ARG A 100 -5.70 10.27 -8.41
CA ARG A 100 -6.96 9.55 -8.68
C ARG A 100 -7.14 8.34 -7.75
N ILE A 101 -6.04 7.67 -7.42
CA ILE A 101 -6.03 6.51 -6.51
C ILE A 101 -6.27 6.99 -5.09
N VAL A 102 -5.54 8.02 -4.64
CA VAL A 102 -5.71 8.64 -3.31
C VAL A 102 -7.16 9.10 -3.12
N LYS A 103 -7.75 9.77 -4.10
CA LYS A 103 -9.15 10.21 -4.04
C LYS A 103 -10.13 9.04 -3.90
N THR A 104 -9.86 7.92 -4.57
CA THR A 104 -10.73 6.74 -4.46
C THR A 104 -10.59 6.07 -3.10
N MET A 105 -9.37 5.87 -2.63
CA MET A 105 -9.08 5.20 -1.36
C MET A 105 -9.53 6.04 -0.15
N ALA A 106 -9.12 7.31 -0.07
CA ALA A 106 -9.31 8.15 1.11
C ALA A 106 -10.69 8.82 1.21
N VAL A 107 -11.43 8.95 0.09
CA VAL A 107 -12.69 9.71 0.05
C VAL A 107 -13.86 8.87 -0.43
N LYS A 108 -13.68 8.06 -1.48
CA LYS A 108 -14.81 7.29 -2.05
C LYS A 108 -15.16 6.06 -1.23
N ILE A 109 -14.19 5.31 -0.70
CA ILE A 109 -14.46 4.10 0.11
C ILE A 109 -15.09 4.45 1.45
N THR A 110 -14.47 5.38 2.17
CA THR A 110 -14.98 5.90 3.44
C THR A 110 -14.39 7.29 3.66
N GLN A 111 -15.14 8.20 4.27
CA GLN A 111 -14.63 9.53 4.60
C GLN A 111 -13.90 9.47 5.93
N LEU A 112 -12.58 9.34 5.86
CA LEU A 112 -11.74 9.25 7.05
C LEU A 112 -11.59 10.61 7.74
N LYS A 113 -11.76 10.62 9.06
CA LYS A 113 -11.27 11.70 9.92
C LYS A 113 -9.76 11.51 10.19
N PRO A 114 -9.03 12.54 10.62
CA PRO A 114 -7.57 12.45 10.82
C PRO A 114 -7.13 11.29 11.71
N TYR A 115 -7.85 11.00 12.79
CA TYR A 115 -7.52 9.86 13.67
C TYR A 115 -7.71 8.49 12.99
N GLN A 116 -8.67 8.37 12.07
CA GLN A 116 -8.90 7.15 11.29
C GLN A 116 -7.83 7.02 10.19
N GLY A 117 -7.42 8.14 9.59
CA GLY A 117 -6.29 8.21 8.67
C GLY A 117 -5.01 7.73 9.33
N PHE A 118 -4.68 8.29 10.49
CA PHE A 118 -3.55 7.85 11.32
C PHE A 118 -3.61 6.34 11.64
N ALA A 119 -4.77 5.83 12.04
CA ALA A 119 -4.95 4.42 12.35
C ALA A 119 -4.75 3.51 11.11
N ALA A 120 -5.30 3.92 9.96
CA ALA A 120 -5.18 3.18 8.70
C ALA A 120 -3.73 3.15 8.19
N GLU A 121 -3.05 4.29 8.18
CA GLU A 121 -1.66 4.40 7.73
C GLU A 121 -0.71 3.64 8.66
N THR A 122 -0.84 3.82 9.97
CA THR A 122 0.01 3.12 10.97
C THR A 122 -0.23 1.62 10.96
N GLY A 123 -1.49 1.19 10.88
CA GLY A 123 -1.85 -0.23 10.80
C GLY A 123 -1.34 -0.87 9.50
N GLY A 124 -1.58 -0.21 8.36
CA GLY A 124 -1.09 -0.66 7.06
C GLY A 124 0.43 -0.74 7.01
N ALA A 125 1.13 0.30 7.45
CA ALA A 125 2.59 0.37 7.45
C ALA A 125 3.22 -0.69 8.37
N SER A 126 2.65 -0.90 9.56
CA SER A 126 3.13 -1.93 10.50
C SER A 126 3.04 -3.33 9.90
N ILE A 127 1.96 -3.65 9.19
CA ILE A 127 1.83 -4.95 8.51
C ILE A 127 2.87 -5.09 7.41
N LEU A 128 3.11 -4.04 6.62
CA LEU A 128 4.13 -4.06 5.58
C LEU A 128 5.53 -4.23 6.16
N ALA A 129 5.83 -3.57 7.28
CA ALA A 129 7.11 -3.72 7.97
C ALA A 129 7.29 -5.14 8.52
N VAL A 130 6.27 -5.70 9.18
CA VAL A 130 6.31 -7.07 9.73
C VAL A 130 6.45 -8.10 8.61
N LEU A 131 5.65 -8.00 7.55
CA LEU A 131 5.75 -8.94 6.42
C LEU A 131 7.10 -8.85 5.72
N ALA A 132 7.64 -7.62 5.55
CA ALA A 132 8.99 -7.43 5.02
C ALA A 132 10.06 -8.05 5.93
N TRP A 133 9.93 -7.92 7.26
CA TRP A 133 10.85 -8.53 8.23
C TRP A 133 10.88 -10.06 8.10
N PHE A 134 9.73 -10.69 7.88
CA PHE A 134 9.64 -12.13 7.65
C PHE A 134 9.94 -12.55 6.20
N GLY A 135 10.34 -11.62 5.33
CA GLY A 135 10.61 -11.90 3.91
C GLY A 135 9.37 -12.33 3.12
N ILE A 136 8.16 -12.07 3.64
CA ILE A 136 6.91 -12.46 3.00
C ILE A 136 6.48 -11.35 2.04
N PRO A 137 6.37 -11.60 0.72
CA PRO A 137 5.93 -10.59 -0.21
C PRO A 137 4.50 -10.14 0.11
N ALA A 138 4.37 -8.86 0.41
CA ALA A 138 3.13 -8.20 0.76
C ALA A 138 2.58 -7.36 -0.39
N SER A 139 1.26 -7.20 -0.43
CA SER A 139 0.63 -6.21 -1.30
C SER A 139 0.26 -4.97 -0.50
N THR A 140 0.97 -3.87 -0.78
CA THR A 140 0.76 -2.53 -0.21
C THR A 140 -0.67 -2.05 -0.43
N THR A 141 -1.18 -2.18 -1.65
CA THR A 141 -2.55 -1.80 -2.02
C THR A 141 -3.60 -2.57 -1.23
N HIS A 142 -3.43 -3.89 -1.05
CA HIS A 142 -4.38 -4.68 -0.27
C HIS A 142 -4.32 -4.31 1.22
N ALA A 143 -3.11 -4.16 1.78
CA ALA A 143 -2.90 -3.78 3.17
C ALA A 143 -3.59 -2.44 3.51
N ILE A 144 -3.32 -1.39 2.72
CA ILE A 144 -3.90 -0.07 2.99
C ILE A 144 -5.40 -0.02 2.68
N SER A 145 -5.88 -0.70 1.63
CA SER A 145 -7.31 -0.75 1.33
C SER A 145 -8.09 -1.42 2.47
N GLY A 146 -7.57 -2.54 2.98
CA GLY A 146 -8.11 -3.21 4.16
C GLY A 146 -8.09 -2.29 5.38
N ALA A 147 -6.95 -1.66 5.65
CA ALA A 147 -6.78 -0.74 6.78
C ALA A 147 -7.74 0.45 6.74
N ILE A 148 -7.96 1.04 5.56
CA ILE A 148 -8.94 2.12 5.36
C ILE A 148 -10.36 1.62 5.65
N MET A 149 -10.73 0.45 5.15
CA MET A 149 -12.05 -0.14 5.43
C MET A 149 -12.23 -0.42 6.92
N GLY A 150 -11.20 -0.96 7.59
CA GLY A 150 -11.20 -1.23 9.02
C GLY A 150 -11.35 0.03 9.86
N ALA A 151 -10.51 1.04 9.61
CA ALA A 151 -10.57 2.32 10.30
C ALA A 151 -11.91 3.04 10.05
N GLY A 152 -12.48 2.91 8.85
CA GLY A 152 -13.81 3.43 8.51
C GLY A 152 -14.96 2.73 9.24
N ALA A 153 -14.86 1.41 9.42
CA ALA A 153 -15.89 0.59 10.03
C ALA A 153 -16.01 0.77 11.55
N VAL A 154 -15.00 1.35 12.22
CA VAL A 154 -14.93 1.49 13.68
C VAL A 154 -16.15 2.16 14.32
N LYS A 155 -16.71 3.18 13.65
CA LYS A 155 -17.88 3.90 14.17
C LYS A 155 -19.19 3.21 13.80
N ARG A 156 -19.25 2.71 12.55
CA ARG A 156 -20.36 1.93 12.01
C ARG A 156 -19.90 1.23 10.74
N VAL A 157 -20.28 -0.03 10.58
CA VAL A 157 -19.97 -0.83 9.39
C VAL A 157 -20.53 -0.19 8.10
N SER A 158 -21.66 0.51 8.19
CA SER A 158 -22.28 1.23 7.06
C SER A 158 -21.56 2.51 6.63
N ALA A 159 -20.54 2.97 7.36
CA ALA A 159 -19.70 4.11 6.96
C ALA A 159 -18.74 3.74 5.82
N VAL A 160 -18.54 2.44 5.57
CA VAL A 160 -17.75 1.92 4.47
C VAL A 160 -18.66 1.62 3.29
N ARG A 161 -18.31 2.14 2.11
CA ARG A 161 -19.03 1.87 0.86
C ARG A 161 -18.61 0.52 0.30
N TRP A 162 -19.17 -0.57 0.84
CA TRP A 162 -18.85 -1.95 0.46
C TRP A 162 -19.02 -2.25 -1.03
N GLY A 163 -19.93 -1.56 -1.72
CA GLY A 163 -20.06 -1.67 -3.18
C GLY A 163 -18.80 -1.25 -3.95
N ILE A 164 -18.02 -0.31 -3.42
CA ILE A 164 -16.71 0.07 -3.98
C ILE A 164 -15.65 -0.94 -3.57
N GLY A 165 -15.67 -1.38 -2.30
CA GLY A 165 -14.79 -2.46 -1.81
C GLY A 165 -14.87 -3.72 -2.67
N LYS A 166 -16.09 -4.16 -3.02
CA LYS A 166 -16.31 -5.30 -3.93
C LYS A 166 -15.70 -5.08 -5.31
N ARG A 167 -15.82 -3.88 -5.90
CA ARG A 167 -15.20 -3.57 -7.19
C ARG A 167 -13.68 -3.64 -7.13
N ILE A 168 -13.09 -3.21 -6.02
CA ILE A 168 -11.65 -3.28 -5.78
C ILE A 168 -11.19 -4.73 -5.72
N VAL A 169 -11.90 -5.59 -4.99
CA VAL A 169 -11.60 -7.03 -4.92
C VAL A 169 -11.67 -7.68 -6.30
N TRP A 170 -12.70 -7.37 -7.10
CA TRP A 170 -12.79 -7.85 -8.48
C TRP A 170 -11.62 -7.36 -9.34
N ALA A 171 -11.22 -6.09 -9.21
CA ALA A 171 -10.05 -5.58 -9.90
C ALA A 171 -8.79 -6.38 -9.54
N TRP A 172 -8.57 -6.68 -8.25
CA TRP A 172 -7.43 -7.50 -7.83
C TRP A 172 -7.41 -8.89 -8.47
N ILE A 173 -8.56 -9.57 -8.51
CA ILE A 173 -8.69 -10.89 -9.13
C ILE A 173 -8.40 -10.82 -10.63
N ILE A 174 -8.90 -9.80 -11.33
CA ILE A 174 -8.76 -9.65 -12.79
C ILE A 174 -7.34 -9.22 -13.18
N THR A 175 -6.66 -8.42 -12.35
CA THR A 175 -5.34 -7.89 -12.69
C THR A 175 -4.29 -8.98 -12.89
N ILE A 176 -4.32 -10.06 -12.10
CA ILE A 176 -3.35 -11.17 -12.20
C ILE A 176 -3.41 -11.87 -13.58
N PRO A 177 -4.55 -12.42 -14.03
CA PRO A 177 -4.64 -13.06 -15.34
C PRO A 177 -4.45 -12.07 -16.49
N ALA A 178 -4.90 -10.82 -16.34
CA ALA A 178 -4.68 -9.80 -17.37
C ALA A 178 -3.19 -9.49 -17.55
N SER A 179 -2.43 -9.31 -16.46
CA SER A 179 -0.99 -9.11 -16.50
C SER A 179 -0.25 -10.32 -17.07
N ALA A 180 -0.67 -11.54 -16.72
CA ALA A 180 -0.11 -12.76 -17.30
C ALA A 180 -0.34 -12.86 -18.82
N GLY A 181 -1.55 -12.53 -19.28
CA GLY A 181 -1.89 -12.50 -20.71
C GLY A 181 -1.05 -11.48 -21.49
N ILE A 182 -0.87 -10.27 -20.94
CA ILE A 182 -0.01 -9.25 -21.56
C ILE A 182 1.43 -9.74 -21.62
N ALA A 183 1.98 -10.30 -20.52
CA ALA A 183 3.34 -10.81 -20.50
C ALA A 183 3.57 -11.93 -21.53
N TYR A 184 2.61 -12.85 -21.67
CA TYR A 184 2.65 -13.91 -22.68
C TYR A 184 2.68 -13.33 -24.11
N LEU A 185 1.77 -12.38 -24.41
CA LEU A 185 1.73 -11.73 -25.72
C LEU A 185 3.02 -10.96 -26.02
N SER A 186 3.55 -10.20 -25.05
CA SER A 186 4.82 -9.49 -25.21
C SER A 186 5.97 -10.45 -25.50
N THR A 187 6.00 -11.61 -24.86
CA THR A 187 7.04 -12.63 -25.09
C THR A 187 6.97 -13.19 -26.51
N ILE A 188 5.76 -13.51 -27.01
CA ILE A 188 5.58 -13.97 -28.39
C ILE A 188 6.07 -12.91 -29.38
N ILE A 189 5.72 -11.64 -29.15
CA ILE A 189 6.13 -10.55 -30.03
C ILE A 189 7.66 -10.44 -30.06
N ILE A 190 8.33 -10.50 -28.91
CA ILE A 190 9.80 -10.43 -28.84
C ILE A 190 10.43 -11.61 -29.60
N GLN A 191 9.89 -12.82 -29.46
CA GLN A 191 10.35 -14.03 -30.17
C GLN A 191 10.17 -13.96 -31.69
N LEU A 192 9.36 -13.05 -32.24
CA LEU A 192 9.28 -12.85 -33.69
C LEU A 192 10.48 -12.07 -34.25
N PHE A 193 11.21 -11.34 -33.40
CA PHE A 193 12.34 -10.49 -33.80
C PHE A 193 13.71 -11.04 -33.39
N VAL A 194 13.75 -12.09 -32.56
CA VAL A 194 14.97 -12.78 -32.10
C VAL A 194 14.98 -14.18 -32.67
#